data_AF-A0A5C4TD74-F1
#
_entry.id   AF-A0A5C4TD74-F1
#
_cell.length_a   1.000
_cell.length_b   1.000
_cell.length_c   1.000
_cell.angle_alpha   90.00
_cell.angle_beta   90.00
_cell.angle_gamma   90.00
#
_symmetry.space_group_name_H-M   'P 1'
#
loop_
_entity.id
_entity.type
_entity.pdbx_description
1 polymer ?
#
loop_
_entity_poly.entity_id
_entity_poly.type
_entity_poly.pdbx_seq_one_letter_code
_entity_poly.pdbx_strand_id
1 'polypeptide(L)'
;MAMAKIRQGSGNGGPVQFRHRMEGLTSLVDGHRHSFGNLTDLFIPEDGRHRHTFRGITTTADGHRHSYSGRTGLNIGTGPNHFHRFRIQTNVADGHRHIISGRTTGLIRLGVMVGHRLIIEKVVRQRVK
;
A
#
# COMPACT_ATOMS: atom_id res chain seq x y z
N MET A 1 -26.25 -6.27 -42.28
CA MET A 1 -25.61 -5.22 -41.48
C MET A 1 -25.01 -5.87 -40.24
N ALA A 2 -23.70 -6.12 -40.24
CA ALA A 2 -23.03 -6.91 -39.22
C ALA A 2 -22.27 -5.98 -38.25
N MET A 3 -22.45 -6.22 -36.95
CA MET A 3 -21.83 -5.45 -35.87
C MET A 3 -20.31 -5.60 -35.89
N ALA A 4 -19.62 -4.46 -35.86
CA ALA A 4 -18.16 -4.40 -35.77
C ALA A 4 -17.70 -4.92 -34.39
N LYS A 5 -17.14 -6.13 -34.39
CA LYS A 5 -16.40 -6.67 -33.26
C LYS A 5 -15.17 -5.80 -33.01
N ILE A 6 -15.11 -5.20 -31.83
CA ILE A 6 -13.91 -4.53 -31.31
C ILE A 6 -12.81 -5.59 -31.20
N ARG A 7 -11.78 -5.44 -32.03
CA ARG A 7 -10.58 -6.30 -32.02
C ARG A 7 -9.86 -6.11 -30.68
N GLN A 8 -9.92 -7.12 -29.83
CA GLN A 8 -8.93 -7.31 -28.76
C GLN A 8 -7.58 -7.53 -29.43
N GLY A 9 -6.79 -6.46 -29.48
CA GLY A 9 -5.40 -6.52 -29.93
C GLY A 9 -4.60 -7.36 -28.96
N SER A 10 -4.15 -8.52 -29.43
CA SER A 10 -3.00 -9.25 -28.90
C SER A 10 -1.76 -8.37 -29.05
N GLY A 11 -1.53 -7.51 -28.06
CA GLY A 11 -0.30 -6.78 -27.83
C GLY A 11 0.20 -7.17 -26.45
N ASN A 12 1.46 -7.61 -26.39
CA ASN A 12 2.12 -8.10 -25.19
C ASN A 12 2.36 -6.94 -24.18
N GLY A 13 1.29 -6.39 -23.59
CA GLY A 13 1.34 -5.17 -22.78
C GLY A 13 -0.03 -4.60 -22.31
N GLY A 14 -1.06 -5.44 -22.16
CA GLY A 14 -2.28 -5.05 -21.42
C GLY A 14 -1.99 -4.88 -19.92
N PRO A 15 -2.82 -4.16 -19.14
CA PRO A 15 -2.49 -3.73 -17.79
C PRO A 15 -2.41 -4.94 -16.85
N VAL A 16 -1.20 -5.50 -16.73
CA VAL A 16 -0.88 -6.38 -15.62
C VAL A 16 -1.12 -5.54 -14.36
N GLN A 17 -1.99 -6.02 -13.48
CA GLN A 17 -2.32 -5.39 -12.22
C GLN A 17 -1.05 -5.30 -11.34
N PHE A 18 -0.22 -4.29 -11.56
CA PHE A 18 1.05 -4.12 -10.88
C PHE A 18 0.82 -3.55 -9.48
N ARG A 19 0.49 -4.42 -8.53
CA ARG A 19 0.37 -4.03 -7.13
C ARG A 19 1.75 -3.88 -6.52
N HIS A 20 1.89 -2.95 -5.59
CA HIS A 20 3.10 -2.78 -4.79
C HIS A 20 2.82 -3.02 -3.32
N ARG A 21 3.80 -3.54 -2.59
CA ARG A 21 3.71 -3.68 -1.14
C ARG A 21 4.12 -2.38 -0.47
N MET A 22 3.45 -2.08 0.62
CA MET A 22 3.80 -1.02 1.56
C MET A 22 3.68 -1.56 2.97
N GLU A 23 4.66 -1.24 3.81
CA GLU A 23 4.69 -1.61 5.21
C GLU A 23 5.56 -0.64 6.00
N GLY A 24 5.35 -0.58 7.31
CA GLY A 24 6.14 0.26 8.20
C GLY A 24 5.41 0.58 9.49
N LEU A 25 5.84 1.67 10.13
CA LEU A 25 5.27 2.20 11.36
C LEU A 25 4.61 3.55 11.10
N THR A 26 3.54 3.83 11.85
CA THR A 26 2.97 5.16 11.94
C THR A 26 3.92 6.14 12.66
N SER A 27 3.62 7.45 12.58
CA SER A 27 4.27 8.46 13.42
C SER A 27 4.06 8.19 14.91
N LEU A 28 5.00 8.60 15.76
CA LEU A 28 4.80 8.57 17.21
C LEU A 28 3.76 9.64 17.59
N VAL A 29 2.67 9.22 18.22
CA VAL A 29 1.61 10.10 18.76
C VAL A 29 1.20 9.52 20.09
N ASP A 30 1.00 10.36 21.11
CA ASP A 30 0.55 9.98 22.45
C ASP A 30 1.37 8.84 23.10
N GLY A 31 2.65 8.72 22.72
CA GLY A 31 3.57 7.74 23.28
C GLY A 31 3.65 6.41 22.52
N HIS A 32 2.79 6.15 21.52
CA HIS A 32 2.79 4.89 20.77
C HIS A 32 2.77 5.04 19.24
N ARG A 33 2.93 3.90 18.58
CA ARG A 33 2.91 3.73 17.11
C ARG A 33 2.15 2.45 16.78
N HIS A 34 1.63 2.39 15.57
CA HIS A 34 1.08 1.16 15.01
C HIS A 34 1.90 0.70 13.82
N SER A 35 1.97 -0.62 13.63
CA SER A 35 2.46 -1.19 12.38
C SER A 35 1.35 -1.16 11.33
N PHE A 36 1.73 -1.01 10.07
CA PHE A 36 0.84 -1.14 8.92
C PHE A 36 1.51 -1.98 7.84
N GLY A 37 0.71 -2.66 7.04
CA GLY A 37 1.16 -3.46 5.91
C GLY A 37 0.00 -3.79 4.99
N ASN A 38 0.10 -3.42 3.72
CA ASN A 38 -0.91 -3.74 2.71
C ASN A 38 -0.29 -3.68 1.30
N LEU A 39 -1.07 -4.13 0.32
CA LEU A 39 -0.78 -3.94 -1.10
C LEU A 39 -1.52 -2.70 -1.61
N THR A 40 -0.99 -2.07 -2.65
CA THR A 40 -1.75 -1.10 -3.44
C THR A 40 -2.91 -1.76 -4.18
N ASP A 41 -3.93 -0.98 -4.49
CA ASP A 41 -5.19 -1.42 -5.08
C ASP A 41 -5.28 -1.00 -6.57
N LEU A 42 -6.00 0.08 -6.87
CA LEU A 42 -6.33 0.47 -8.24
C LEU A 42 -5.15 1.15 -8.92
N PHE A 43 -4.73 0.62 -10.06
CA PHE A 43 -3.78 1.26 -10.98
C PHE A 43 -4.46 2.41 -11.73
N ILE A 44 -3.86 3.60 -11.69
CA ILE A 44 -4.38 4.80 -12.33
C ILE A 44 -3.30 5.37 -13.27
N PRO A 45 -3.44 5.18 -14.60
CA PRO A 45 -2.49 5.68 -15.58
C PRO A 45 -2.54 7.22 -15.69
N GLU A 46 -1.39 7.83 -15.97
CA GLU A 46 -1.22 9.28 -16.14
C GLU A 46 0.04 9.58 -16.96
N ASP A 47 -0.11 9.92 -18.24
CA ASP A 47 0.95 10.37 -19.15
C ASP A 47 2.27 9.58 -19.07
N GLY A 48 2.20 8.27 -19.35
CA GLY A 48 3.38 7.37 -19.31
C GLY A 48 3.87 7.03 -17.89
N ARG A 49 3.19 7.56 -16.86
CA ARG A 49 3.36 7.23 -15.45
C ARG A 49 2.06 6.64 -14.89
N HIS A 50 2.07 6.30 -13.62
CA HIS A 50 0.86 5.89 -12.92
C HIS A 50 0.99 6.09 -11.41
N ARG A 51 -0.15 6.00 -10.74
CA ARG A 51 -0.29 5.98 -9.29
C ARG A 51 -1.24 4.87 -8.87
N HIS A 52 -1.30 4.57 -7.58
CA HIS A 52 -2.23 3.60 -7.03
C HIS A 52 -3.11 4.17 -5.92
N THR A 53 -4.30 3.61 -5.71
CA THR A 53 -5.03 3.76 -4.44
C THR A 53 -4.60 2.69 -3.44
N PHE A 54 -4.94 2.88 -2.17
CA PHE A 54 -4.82 1.84 -1.15
C PHE A 54 -5.73 2.12 0.05
N ARG A 55 -6.09 1.06 0.78
CA ARG A 55 -6.75 1.14 2.08
C ARG A 55 -6.30 0.01 3.01
N GLY A 56 -6.37 0.25 4.32
CA GLY A 56 -5.99 -0.75 5.31
C GLY A 56 -6.38 -0.37 6.73
N ILE A 57 -6.00 -1.23 7.67
CA ILE A 57 -6.15 -1.03 9.11
C ILE A 57 -4.79 -1.34 9.73
N THR A 58 -4.38 -0.54 10.72
CA THR A 58 -3.14 -0.76 11.45
C THR A 58 -3.27 -1.95 12.40
N THR A 59 -2.14 -2.43 12.93
CA THR A 59 -2.16 -3.36 14.06
C THR A 59 -2.76 -2.70 15.30
N THR A 60 -3.28 -3.53 16.21
CA THR A 60 -3.68 -3.05 17.53
C THR A 60 -2.45 -2.65 18.34
N ALA A 61 -2.43 -1.42 18.84
CA ALA A 61 -1.47 -0.92 19.83
C ALA A 61 -2.27 -0.13 20.88
N ASP A 62 -1.91 -0.27 22.15
CA ASP A 62 -2.55 0.42 23.28
C ASP A 62 -4.09 0.31 23.30
N GLY A 63 -4.58 -0.88 22.92
CA GLY A 63 -6.01 -1.21 22.97
C GLY A 63 -6.84 -0.73 21.78
N HIS A 64 -6.28 0.03 20.83
CA HIS A 64 -7.01 0.53 19.66
C HIS A 64 -6.22 0.34 18.36
N ARG A 65 -6.85 0.69 17.24
CA ARG A 65 -6.32 0.58 15.87
C ARG A 65 -6.92 1.66 15.00
N HIS A 66 -6.24 2.00 13.91
CA HIS A 66 -6.73 3.00 12.97
C HIS A 66 -6.95 2.41 11.57
N SER A 67 -8.02 2.83 10.91
CA SER A 67 -8.20 2.69 9.47
C SER A 67 -7.44 3.79 8.73
N TYR A 68 -7.03 3.49 7.51
CA TYR A 68 -6.39 4.46 6.64
C TYR A 68 -6.69 4.17 5.16
N SER A 69 -6.65 5.21 4.34
CA SER A 69 -6.75 5.10 2.89
C SER A 69 -6.04 6.26 2.21
N GLY A 70 -5.70 6.10 0.94
CA GLY A 70 -5.19 7.19 0.14
C GLY A 70 -4.70 6.76 -1.23
N ARG A 71 -3.83 7.61 -1.79
CA ARG A 71 -3.22 7.41 -3.10
C ARG A 71 -1.72 7.57 -3.00
N THR A 72 -0.99 6.77 -3.76
CA THR A 72 0.43 7.00 -3.95
C THR A 72 0.65 8.20 -4.87
N GLY A 73 1.86 8.75 -4.82
CA GLY A 73 2.35 9.62 -5.88
C GLY A 73 2.62 8.85 -7.18
N LEU A 74 3.01 9.59 -8.21
CA LEU A 74 3.47 9.01 -9.47
C LEU A 74 4.68 8.10 -9.26
N ASN A 75 4.82 7.08 -10.11
CA ASN A 75 6.00 6.21 -10.08
C ASN A 75 7.28 7.03 -10.28
N ILE A 76 8.29 6.68 -9.48
CA ILE A 76 9.65 7.18 -9.55
C ILE A 76 10.51 6.07 -10.13
N GLY A 77 11.23 6.37 -11.21
CA GLY A 77 11.91 5.38 -12.03
C GLY A 77 11.00 4.77 -13.09
N THR A 78 11.59 3.92 -13.94
CA THR A 78 10.96 3.27 -15.08
C THR A 78 11.13 1.75 -15.00
N GLY A 79 10.34 1.00 -15.78
CA GLY A 79 10.44 -0.46 -15.83
C GLY A 79 10.02 -1.15 -14.52
N PRO A 80 10.40 -2.42 -14.28
CA PRO A 80 9.91 -3.21 -13.13
C PRO A 80 10.41 -2.74 -11.76
N ASN A 81 11.45 -1.90 -11.71
CA ASN A 81 12.07 -1.48 -10.45
C ASN A 81 11.55 -0.12 -9.94
N HIS A 82 10.54 0.47 -10.59
CA HIS A 82 9.96 1.71 -10.11
C HIS A 82 9.22 1.52 -8.78
N PHE A 83 9.07 2.62 -8.04
CA PHE A 83 8.35 2.66 -6.77
C PHE A 83 7.54 3.94 -6.66
N HIS A 84 6.65 4.02 -5.67
CA HIS A 84 5.87 5.23 -5.39
C HIS A 84 6.15 5.73 -3.98
N ARG A 85 6.02 7.04 -3.76
CA ARG A 85 5.98 7.62 -2.40
C ARG A 85 4.54 7.88 -1.99
N PHE A 86 4.27 7.87 -0.69
CA PHE A 86 2.96 8.22 -0.14
C PHE A 86 3.12 8.88 1.23
N ARG A 87 2.16 9.75 1.56
CA ARG A 87 1.97 10.34 2.89
C ARG A 87 0.48 10.58 3.09
N ILE A 88 -0.07 9.99 4.14
CA ILE A 88 -1.49 10.00 4.46
C ILE A 88 -1.70 10.07 5.97
N GLN A 89 -2.92 10.36 6.38
CA GLN A 89 -3.34 10.34 7.78
C GLN A 89 -4.27 9.16 8.00
N THR A 90 -4.19 8.55 9.17
CA THR A 90 -5.19 7.59 9.62
C THR A 90 -6.49 8.31 10.01
N ASN A 91 -7.57 7.56 10.20
CA ASN A 91 -8.74 8.08 10.90
C ASN A 91 -8.40 8.41 12.36
N VAL A 92 -9.27 9.19 12.99
CA VAL A 92 -9.24 9.41 14.44
C VAL A 92 -9.79 8.16 15.13
N ALA A 93 -9.03 7.61 16.06
CA ALA A 93 -9.46 6.56 16.99
C ALA A 93 -8.85 6.89 18.35
N ASP A 94 -9.63 6.69 19.42
CA ASP A 94 -9.18 6.96 20.80
C ASP A 94 -8.60 8.39 20.97
N GLY A 95 -9.28 9.39 20.40
CA GLY A 95 -8.91 10.80 20.54
C GLY A 95 -7.76 11.30 19.65
N HIS A 96 -7.02 10.42 18.96
CA HIS A 96 -5.88 10.84 18.13
C HIS A 96 -5.82 10.12 16.77
N ARG A 97 -4.86 10.52 15.93
CA ARG A 97 -4.58 9.93 14.62
C ARG A 97 -3.10 9.96 14.35
N HIS A 98 -2.62 9.10 13.47
CA HIS A 98 -1.23 9.10 13.05
C HIS A 98 -1.03 9.53 11.60
N ILE A 99 0.21 9.88 11.29
CA ILE A 99 0.70 10.04 9.93
C ILE A 99 1.36 8.72 9.50
N ILE A 100 1.04 8.28 8.29
CA ILE A 100 1.72 7.19 7.61
C ILE A 100 2.46 7.79 6.41
N SER A 101 3.76 7.54 6.30
CA SER A 101 4.54 7.95 5.13
C SER A 101 5.58 6.90 4.77
N GLY A 102 5.85 6.74 3.49
CA GLY A 102 6.83 5.77 3.04
C GLY A 102 6.97 5.73 1.54
N ARG A 103 7.59 4.64 1.07
CA ARG A 103 7.64 4.27 -0.33
C ARG A 103 7.15 2.83 -0.50
N THR A 104 6.59 2.53 -1.65
CA THR A 104 6.26 1.16 -2.01
C THR A 104 7.52 0.36 -2.32
N THR A 105 7.41 -0.96 -2.31
CA THR A 105 8.41 -1.83 -2.94
C THR A 105 8.43 -1.63 -4.46
N GLY A 106 9.45 -2.18 -5.10
CA GLY A 106 9.42 -2.44 -6.54
C GLY A 106 8.22 -3.32 -6.92
N LEU A 107 8.01 -3.48 -8.22
CA LEU A 107 6.86 -4.19 -8.78
C LEU A 107 6.90 -5.68 -8.37
N ILE A 108 5.85 -6.15 -7.71
CA ILE A 108 5.68 -7.58 -7.40
C ILE A 108 5.01 -8.22 -8.61
N ARG A 109 5.76 -8.94 -9.44
CA ARG A 109 5.16 -9.80 -10.47
C ARG A 109 4.49 -10.99 -9.76
N LEU A 110 3.15 -11.01 -9.75
CA LEU A 110 2.35 -12.17 -9.37
C LEU A 110 2.74 -13.35 -10.28
N GLY A 111 3.60 -14.22 -9.77
CA GLY A 111 4.21 -15.34 -10.51
C GLY A 111 5.42 -15.91 -9.81
N VAL A 112 6.07 -15.13 -8.93
CA VAL A 112 7.06 -15.64 -7.98
C VAL A 112 6.75 -14.97 -6.64
N MET A 113 6.14 -15.71 -5.72
CA MET A 113 6.11 -15.27 -4.32
C MET A 113 7.56 -15.17 -3.85
N VAL A 114 8.15 -13.98 -3.91
CA VAL A 114 9.19 -13.62 -2.95
C VAL A 114 8.45 -13.40 -1.64
N GLY A 115 8.13 -14.52 -1.00
CA GLY A 115 7.65 -14.50 0.36
C GLY A 115 8.71 -13.85 1.22
N HIS A 116 8.32 -12.87 2.02
CA HIS A 116 8.92 -12.71 3.33
C HIS A 116 7.82 -12.40 4.35
N ARG A 117 7.83 -13.32 5.32
CA ARG A 117 7.11 -13.45 6.56
C ARG A 117 7.21 -12.11 7.31
N LEU A 118 6.08 -11.55 7.73
CA LEU A 118 6.11 -10.68 8.90
C LEU A 118 6.72 -11.51 10.01
N ILE A 119 7.96 -11.20 10.39
CA ILE A 119 8.50 -11.63 11.68
C ILE A 119 7.66 -10.86 12.70
N ILE A 120 6.52 -11.45 13.05
CA ILE A 120 5.81 -11.11 14.27
C ILE A 120 6.68 -11.69 15.38
N GLU A 121 7.68 -10.95 15.82
CA GLU A 121 8.14 -11.11 17.19
C GLU A 121 7.07 -10.47 18.07
N LYS A 122 6.11 -11.33 18.43
CA LYS A 122 5.18 -11.24 19.56
C LYS A 122 5.13 -9.84 20.19
N VAL A 123 4.10 -9.05 19.86
CA VAL A 123 3.73 -7.89 20.68
C VAL A 123 3.17 -8.43 21.99
N VAL A 124 4.07 -8.76 22.93
CA VAL A 124 3.70 -9.00 24.31
C VAL A 124 3.27 -7.66 24.86
N ARG A 125 1.98 -7.56 25.12
CA ARG A 125 1.37 -6.50 25.91
C ARG A 125 2.04 -6.51 27.29
N GLN A 126 3.04 -5.66 27.50
CA GLN A 126 3.57 -5.41 28.84
C GLN A 126 2.66 -4.37 29.49
N ARG A 127 1.81 -4.82 30.43
CA ARG A 127 1.14 -3.90 31.34
C ARG A 127 2.23 -3.18 32.14
N VAL A 128 2.33 -1.87 31.97
CA VAL A 128 2.99 -1.02 32.95
C VAL A 128 2.01 -0.87 34.11
N LYS A 129 2.53 -1.10 35.33
CA LYS A 129 1.77 -1.10 36.60
C LYS A 129 1.03 0.21 36.83
#